data_AF-Q5U7N8-F1
#
_entry.id   AF-Q5U7N8-F1
#
_cell.length_a   1.000
_cell.length_b   1.000
_cell.length_c   1.000
_cell.angle_alpha   90.00
_cell.angle_beta   90.00
_cell.angle_gamma   90.00
#
_symmetry.space_group_name_H-M   'P 1'
#
loop_
_entity.id
_entity.type
_entity.pdbx_description
1 polymer ?
#
loop_
_entity_poly.entity_id
_entity_poly.type
_entity_poly.pdbx_seq_one_letter_code
_entity_poly.pdbx_strand_id
1 'polypeptide(L)'
;WPSNYSNPTKPSNCAGSQFNFTKVFPYLRSKLKISWPDVESGNDTKFWEGEWNKHGTCSERILNQMQYFQRSQAMWKSHNITEILKNASIVPHP
;
A
#
# COMPACT_ATOMS: atom_id res chain seq x y z
N TRP A 1 1.06 6.01 -4.73
CA TRP A 1 2.25 5.43 -5.37
C TRP A 1 3.23 6.53 -5.74
N PRO A 2 4.55 6.24 -5.88
CA PRO A 2 5.50 7.21 -6.43
C PRO A 2 5.03 7.72 -7.78
N SER A 3 5.19 9.01 -8.04
CA SER A 3 4.69 9.65 -9.26
C SER A 3 5.70 10.67 -9.78
N ASN A 4 5.78 10.82 -11.10
CA ASN A 4 6.48 11.92 -11.75
C ASN A 4 5.53 13.05 -12.21
N TYR A 5 4.27 13.04 -11.77
CA TYR A 5 3.17 13.94 -12.14
C TYR A 5 2.74 13.90 -13.61
N SER A 6 3.68 13.83 -14.55
CA SER A 6 3.42 13.90 -16.00
C SER A 6 2.76 12.64 -16.57
N ASN A 7 2.87 11.49 -15.90
CA ASN A 7 2.21 10.26 -16.33
C ASN A 7 1.59 9.53 -15.12
N PRO A 8 0.27 9.23 -15.15
CA PRO A 8 -0.44 8.67 -14.00
C PRO A 8 0.02 7.26 -13.62
N THR A 9 0.67 6.54 -14.53
CA THR A 9 1.14 5.16 -14.33
C THR A 9 2.64 5.06 -14.07
N LYS A 10 3.34 6.20 -14.03
CA LYS A 10 4.80 6.25 -13.88
C LYS A 10 5.26 7.06 -12.67
N PRO A 11 6.38 6.67 -12.06
CA PRO A 11 7.18 5.48 -12.38
C PRO A 11 6.54 4.15 -11.91
N SER A 12 6.87 3.06 -12.60
CA SER A 12 6.42 1.70 -12.27
C SER A 12 7.41 0.66 -12.81
N ASN A 13 7.47 -0.50 -12.15
CA ASN A 13 8.39 -1.61 -12.45
C ASN A 13 9.86 -1.17 -12.45
N CYS A 14 10.26 -0.37 -11.47
CA CYS A 14 11.63 0.10 -11.36
C CYS A 14 12.57 -1.05 -10.95
N ALA A 15 13.84 -0.95 -11.35
CA ALA A 15 14.86 -1.86 -10.83
C ALA A 15 15.00 -1.67 -9.31
N GLY A 16 15.05 -2.77 -8.56
CA GLY A 16 15.11 -2.77 -7.11
C GLY A 16 15.06 -4.17 -6.53
N SER A 17 15.14 -4.30 -5.21
CA SER A 17 15.03 -5.60 -4.54
C SER A 17 13.62 -6.15 -4.68
N GLN A 18 13.51 -7.41 -5.07
CA GLN A 18 12.22 -8.10 -5.13
C GLN A 18 11.62 -8.21 -3.72
N PHE A 19 10.29 -8.28 -3.67
CA PHE A 19 9.57 -8.45 -2.43
C PHE A 19 10.12 -9.63 -1.64
N ASN A 20 10.46 -9.36 -0.39
CA ASN A 20 10.84 -10.40 0.54
C ASN A 20 9.90 -10.38 1.73
N PHE A 21 9.03 -11.38 1.83
CA PHE A 21 8.05 -11.47 2.90
C PHE A 21 8.67 -11.29 4.29
N THR A 22 9.87 -11.81 4.55
CA THR A 22 10.54 -11.73 5.86
C THR A 22 10.91 -10.31 6.28
N LYS A 23 11.10 -9.39 5.32
CA LYS A 23 11.41 -7.97 5.59
C LYS A 23 10.22 -7.18 6.11
N VAL A 24 8.99 -7.68 5.97
CA VAL A 24 7.81 -7.08 6.61
C VAL A 24 7.59 -7.79 7.94
N PHE A 25 7.75 -7.12 9.08
CA PHE A 25 7.64 -7.83 10.36
C PHE A 25 6.21 -8.28 10.70
N PRO A 26 6.04 -9.39 11.44
CA PRO A 26 4.73 -9.98 11.73
C PRO A 26 3.70 -8.98 12.27
N TYR A 27 4.10 -8.07 13.17
CA TYR A 27 3.19 -7.07 13.73
C TYR A 27 2.60 -6.13 12.67
N LEU A 28 3.36 -5.81 11.62
CA LEU A 28 2.90 -4.94 10.55
C LEU A 28 2.01 -5.72 9.58
N ARG A 29 2.34 -6.99 9.29
CA ARG A 29 1.49 -7.86 8.48
C ARG A 29 0.08 -7.96 9.05
N SER A 30 -0.05 -8.17 10.37
CA SER A 30 -1.37 -8.22 11.03
C SER A 30 -2.17 -6.92 10.85
N LYS A 31 -1.50 -5.76 10.81
CA LYS A 31 -2.16 -4.48 10.54
C LYS A 31 -2.55 -4.34 9.06
N LEU A 32 -1.66 -4.73 8.15
CA LEU A 32 -1.89 -4.68 6.70
C LEU A 32 -3.04 -5.59 6.26
N LYS A 33 -3.28 -6.73 6.94
CA LYS A 33 -4.45 -7.57 6.67
C LYS A 33 -5.78 -6.84 6.87
N ILE A 34 -5.81 -5.79 7.67
CA ILE A 34 -7.00 -4.97 7.92
C ILE A 34 -7.02 -3.77 6.98
N SER A 35 -5.88 -3.09 6.86
CA SER A 35 -5.81 -1.81 6.15
C SER A 35 -5.54 -1.92 4.65
N TRP A 36 -4.99 -3.04 4.21
CA TRP A 36 -4.61 -3.27 2.82
C TRP A 36 -4.81 -4.74 2.41
N PRO A 37 -6.02 -5.30 2.55
CA PRO A 37 -6.33 -6.66 2.12
C PRO A 37 -6.39 -6.79 0.59
N ASP A 38 -6.19 -8.01 0.10
CA ASP A 38 -6.60 -8.39 -1.25
C ASP A 38 -8.11 -8.68 -1.27
N VAL A 39 -8.86 -7.83 -1.95
CA VAL A 39 -10.33 -7.94 -2.05
C VAL A 39 -10.81 -8.73 -3.26
N GLU A 40 -9.90 -9.13 -4.17
CA GLU A 40 -10.25 -9.88 -5.38
C GLU A 40 -10.04 -11.38 -5.18
N SER A 41 -8.82 -11.78 -4.76
CA SER A 41 -8.46 -13.20 -4.65
C SER A 41 -8.30 -13.69 -3.20
N GLY A 42 -8.28 -12.77 -2.24
CA GLY A 42 -8.04 -13.05 -0.82
C GLY A 42 -6.59 -13.42 -0.48
N ASN A 43 -5.65 -13.25 -1.42
CA ASN A 43 -4.23 -13.53 -1.19
C ASN A 43 -3.45 -12.23 -0.96
N ASP A 44 -3.54 -11.74 0.29
CA ASP A 44 -2.89 -10.50 0.72
C ASP A 44 -1.40 -10.47 0.38
N THR A 45 -0.69 -11.58 0.57
CA THR A 45 0.78 -11.60 0.38
C THR A 45 1.15 -11.45 -1.09
N LYS A 46 0.42 -12.12 -2.00
CA LYS A 46 0.62 -11.98 -3.45
C LYS A 46 0.30 -10.56 -3.91
N PHE A 47 -0.72 -9.95 -3.33
CA PHE A 47 -1.07 -8.56 -3.61
C PHE A 47 0.01 -7.59 -3.14
N TRP A 48 0.49 -7.71 -1.90
CA TRP A 48 1.59 -6.88 -1.37
C TRP A 48 2.88 -7.05 -2.16
N GLU A 49 3.19 -8.27 -2.61
CA GLU A 49 4.31 -8.55 -3.50
C GLU A 49 4.19 -7.77 -4.81
N GLY A 50 3.03 -7.84 -5.47
CA GLY A 50 2.76 -7.10 -6.71
C GLY A 50 2.93 -5.59 -6.52
N GLU A 51 2.36 -5.04 -5.45
CA GLU A 51 2.46 -3.61 -5.13
C GLU A 51 3.89 -3.17 -4.83
N TRP A 52 4.67 -3.97 -4.08
CA TRP A 52 6.07 -3.65 -3.83
C TRP A 52 6.89 -3.72 -5.12
N ASN A 53 6.79 -4.81 -5.88
CA ASN A 53 7.59 -5.02 -7.08
C ASN A 53 7.28 -3.96 -8.17
N LYS A 54 6.00 -3.59 -8.32
CA LYS A 54 5.55 -2.60 -9.31
C LYS A 54 5.76 -1.16 -8.86
N HIS A 55 5.49 -0.84 -7.59
CA HIS A 55 5.46 0.56 -7.12
C HIS A 55 6.48 0.86 -6.01
N GLY A 56 6.65 -0.05 -5.05
CA GLY A 56 7.56 0.12 -3.92
C GLY A 56 9.03 0.30 -4.33
N THR A 57 9.50 -0.52 -5.28
CA THR A 57 10.87 -0.47 -5.85
C THR A 57 11.23 0.92 -6.39
N CYS A 58 10.26 1.66 -6.94
CA CYS A 58 10.47 3.01 -7.44
C CYS A 58 10.77 4.05 -6.35
N SER A 59 10.58 3.70 -5.07
CA SER A 59 10.92 4.54 -3.91
C SER A 59 12.02 3.96 -3.02
N GLU A 60 12.64 2.85 -3.43
CA GLU A 60 13.55 2.07 -2.58
C GLU A 60 14.80 2.84 -2.13
N ARG A 61 15.24 3.85 -2.91
CA ARG A 61 16.31 4.77 -2.49
C ARG A 61 16.00 5.57 -1.23
N ILE A 62 14.73 5.72 -0.87
CA ILE A 62 14.26 6.52 0.27
C ILE A 62 13.60 5.63 1.34
N LEU A 63 12.77 4.68 0.90
CA LEU A 63 12.01 3.79 1.78
C LEU A 63 12.36 2.34 1.46
N ASN A 64 13.00 1.66 2.39
CA ASN A 64 13.12 0.21 2.28
C ASN A 64 11.74 -0.47 2.37
N GLN A 65 11.66 -1.77 2.04
CA GLN A 65 10.39 -2.49 2.01
C GLN A 65 9.57 -2.36 3.31
N MET A 66 10.20 -2.45 4.48
CA MET A 66 9.50 -2.29 5.76
C MET A 66 8.92 -0.87 5.88
N GLN A 67 9.73 0.15 5.59
CA GLN A 67 9.32 1.55 5.68
C GLN A 67 8.22 1.91 4.69
N TYR A 68 8.23 1.33 3.48
CA TYR A 68 7.17 1.50 2.48
C TYR A 68 5.82 1.05 3.05
N PHE A 69 5.74 -0.17 3.58
CA PHE A 69 4.52 -0.69 4.17
C PHE A 69 4.11 0.05 5.47
N GLN A 70 5.08 0.48 6.29
CA GLN A 70 4.80 1.31 7.47
C GLN A 70 4.17 2.64 7.08
N ARG A 71 4.71 3.29 6.03
CA ARG A 71 4.19 4.56 5.51
C ARG A 71 2.77 4.39 4.98
N SER A 72 2.50 3.34 4.22
CA SER A 72 1.16 3.02 3.74
C SER A 72 0.17 2.79 4.89
N GLN A 73 0.56 2.04 5.91
CA GLN A 73 -0.29 1.84 7.08
C GLN A 73 -0.55 3.14 7.86
N ALA A 74 0.46 3.99 7.98
CA ALA A 74 0.30 5.29 8.62
C ALA A 74 -0.66 6.20 7.85
N MET A 75 -0.62 6.18 6.52
CA MET A 75 -1.54 6.94 5.66
C MET A 75 -2.98 6.45 5.79
N TRP A 76 -3.20 5.13 5.75
CA TRP A 76 -4.54 4.56 5.94
C TRP A 76 -5.13 4.95 7.30
N LYS A 77 -4.33 4.87 8.38
CA LYS A 77 -4.79 5.22 9.72
C LYS A 77 -5.16 6.71 9.87
N SER A 78 -4.45 7.61 9.20
CA SER A 78 -4.70 9.05 9.33
C SER A 78 -5.86 9.57 8.47
N HIS A 79 -6.36 8.76 7.53
CA HIS A 79 -7.39 9.17 6.57
C HIS A 79 -8.57 8.18 6.62
N ASN A 80 -9.37 8.25 7.69
CA ASN A 80 -10.60 7.45 7.79
C ASN A 80 -11.69 8.00 6.84
N ILE A 81 -11.58 7.66 5.55
CA ILE A 81 -12.46 8.17 4.49
C ILE A 81 -13.93 7.87 4.81
N THR A 82 -14.23 6.71 5.40
CA THR A 82 -15.60 6.36 5.80
C THR A 82 -16.18 7.37 6.76
N GLU A 83 -15.43 7.76 7.79
CA GLU A 83 -15.87 8.75 8.78
C GLU A 83 -15.94 10.16 8.19
N ILE A 84 -14.94 10.54 7.38
CA ILE A 84 -14.91 11.83 6.67
C ILE A 84 -16.16 11.99 5.81
N LEU A 85 -16.50 10.99 4.99
CA LEU A 85 -17.66 11.03 4.10
C LEU A 85 -18.97 10.97 4.88
N LYS A 86 -19.04 10.11 5.91
CA LYS A 86 -20.23 10.00 6.77
C LYS A 86 -20.56 11.32 7.47
N ASN A 87 -19.56 12.06 7.93
CA ASN A 87 -19.76 13.39 8.54
C ASN A 87 -20.29 14.43 7.55
N ALA A 88 -20.08 14.22 6.25
CA ALA A 88 -20.66 14.99 5.17
C ALA A 88 -22.00 14.41 4.65
N SER A 89 -22.60 13.46 5.38
CA SER A 89 -23.82 12.74 4.98
C SER A 89 -23.70 11.97 3.66
N ILE A 90 -22.48 11.65 3.24
CA ILE A 90 -22.19 10.81 2.07
C ILE A 90 -21.96 9.39 2.59
N VAL A 91 -22.91 8.51 2.34
CA VAL A 91 -22.85 7.10 2.76
C VAL A 91 -22.92 6.18 1.55
N PRO A 92 -22.22 5.03 1.57
CA PRO A 92 -22.38 4.02 0.52
C PRO A 92 -23.86 3.62 0.40
N HIS A 93 -24.38 3.58 -0.83
CA HIS A 93 -25.70 3.07 -1.14
C HIS A 93 -25.57 1.70 -1.84
N PRO A 94 -26.41 0.71 -1.51
CA PRO A 94 -26.41 -0.60 -2.18
C PRO A 94 -26.69 -0.55 -3.68
#